data_AF-A0A2H9VS40-F1
#
_entry.id   AF-A0A2H9VS40-F1
#
_cell.length_a   1.000
_cell.length_b   1.000
_cell.length_c   1.000
_cell.angle_alpha   90.00
_cell.angle_beta   90.00
_cell.angle_gamma   90.00
#
_symmetry.space_group_name_H-M   'P 1'
#
loop_
_entity.id
_entity.type
_entity.pdbx_description
1 polymer ?
#
loop_
_entity_poly.entity_id
_entity_poly.type
_entity_poly.pdbx_seq_one_letter_code
_entity_poly.pdbx_strand_id
1 'polypeptide(L)'
;MDTPQTLPVLDAVELRVLGSLIEKSRTTPDYYPMTLNGLTTACNQKTSRNPVVAYEEAEVMDALNSLKKRGLVSTATGGSSRAVKFKHNLAIVYPLLPQELALLCLLMLRGPLTPGELNTNSGRLYEFESLEEVQEYIDKLATNEPAFITQLPKRPGQKEARYAQLLQGEPQLTDDWSDEANTTTSPRSGGLEARIVQLEEELATLRAEFDSLVKELKG
;
A
#
# COMPACT_ATOMS: atom_id res chain seq x y z
N MET A 1 9.94 -15.30 -27.20
CA MET A 1 10.66 -15.16 -25.92
C MET A 1 9.94 -14.06 -25.19
N ASP A 2 9.14 -14.39 -24.19
CA ASP A 2 8.46 -13.39 -23.37
C ASP A 2 9.52 -12.72 -22.51
N THR A 3 9.70 -11.42 -22.71
CA THR A 3 10.57 -10.61 -21.86
C THR A 3 10.02 -10.70 -20.44
N PRO A 4 10.85 -10.98 -19.41
CA PRO A 4 10.37 -11.05 -18.04
C PRO A 4 9.69 -9.72 -17.69
N GLN A 5 8.40 -9.78 -17.38
CA GLN A 5 7.59 -8.60 -17.12
C GLN A 5 7.98 -8.05 -15.74
N THR A 6 8.85 -7.05 -15.71
CA THR A 6 9.26 -6.38 -14.46
C THR A 6 8.04 -5.73 -13.80
N LEU A 7 7.89 -5.90 -12.48
CA LEU A 7 6.83 -5.22 -11.74
C LEU A 7 7.05 -3.70 -11.73
N PRO A 8 5.96 -2.92 -11.84
CA PRO A 8 6.05 -1.48 -11.65
C PRO A 8 6.36 -1.16 -10.20
N VAL A 9 7.21 -0.17 -9.98
CA VAL A 9 7.41 0.44 -8.66
C VAL A 9 6.38 1.55 -8.49
N LEU A 10 5.45 1.33 -7.56
CA LEU A 10 4.35 2.22 -7.21
C LEU A 10 4.72 3.03 -5.96
N ASP A 11 4.24 4.27 -5.88
CA ASP A 11 4.29 5.04 -4.65
C ASP A 11 3.18 4.60 -3.65
N ALA A 12 3.16 5.22 -2.46
CA ALA A 12 2.20 4.89 -1.41
C ALA A 12 0.74 5.24 -1.75
N VAL A 13 0.51 6.28 -2.55
CA VAL A 13 -0.83 6.71 -2.95
C VAL A 13 -1.34 5.79 -4.07
N GLU A 14 -0.51 5.51 -5.07
CA GLU A 14 -0.76 4.56 -6.15
C GLU A 14 -1.11 3.17 -5.60
N LEU A 15 -0.31 2.64 -4.65
CA LEU A 15 -0.58 1.35 -4.04
C LEU A 15 -1.92 1.34 -3.29
N ARG A 16 -2.19 2.40 -2.50
CA ARG A 16 -3.46 2.53 -1.75
C ARG A 16 -4.67 2.58 -2.69
N VAL A 17 -4.57 3.36 -3.76
CA VAL A 17 -5.62 3.52 -4.77
C VAL A 17 -5.92 2.18 -5.44
N LEU A 18 -4.87 1.49 -5.90
CA LEU A 18 -5.02 0.21 -6.57
C LEU A 18 -5.60 -0.86 -5.63
N GLY A 19 -5.10 -0.97 -4.40
CA GLY A 19 -5.63 -1.87 -3.39
C GLY A 19 -7.10 -1.58 -3.06
N SER A 20 -7.48 -0.30 -2.97
CA SER A 20 -8.87 0.09 -2.69
C SER A 20 -9.81 -0.29 -3.84
N LEU A 21 -9.39 -0.11 -5.10
CA LEU A 21 -10.18 -0.57 -6.25
C LEU A 21 -10.35 -2.10 -6.26
N ILE A 22 -9.29 -2.84 -5.95
CA ILE A 22 -9.35 -4.32 -5.86
C ILE A 22 -10.33 -4.74 -4.77
N GLU A 23 -10.20 -4.18 -3.56
CA GLU A 23 -11.09 -4.47 -2.43
C GLU A 23 -12.56 -4.19 -2.79
N LYS A 24 -12.86 -3.02 -3.35
CA LYS A 24 -14.25 -2.63 -3.65
C LYS A 24 -14.84 -3.37 -4.83
N SER A 25 -14.02 -3.88 -5.76
CA SER A 25 -14.49 -4.76 -6.84
C SER A 25 -15.11 -6.06 -6.33
N ARG A 26 -14.71 -6.52 -5.15
CA ARG A 26 -15.23 -7.75 -4.51
C ARG A 26 -16.23 -7.47 -3.40
N THR A 27 -15.90 -6.53 -2.52
CA THR A 27 -16.69 -6.30 -1.29
C THR A 27 -17.93 -5.45 -1.50
N THR A 28 -17.97 -4.66 -2.58
CA THR A 28 -19.06 -3.73 -2.89
C THR A 28 -19.29 -3.63 -4.41
N PRO A 29 -19.66 -4.73 -5.09
CA PRO A 29 -19.76 -4.77 -6.56
C PRO A 29 -20.79 -3.79 -7.12
N ASP A 30 -21.87 -3.49 -6.38
CA ASP A 30 -22.91 -2.53 -6.77
C ASP A 30 -22.38 -1.09 -6.94
N TYR A 31 -21.29 -0.78 -6.23
CA TYR A 31 -20.62 0.53 -6.29
C TYR A 31 -19.38 0.53 -7.19
N TYR A 32 -19.07 -0.60 -7.82
CA TYR A 32 -17.94 -0.76 -8.73
C TYR A 32 -18.45 -0.76 -10.19
N PRO A 33 -17.80 -0.05 -11.14
CA PRO A 33 -16.59 0.76 -11.00
C PRO A 33 -16.84 2.06 -10.22
N MET A 34 -15.80 2.55 -9.53
CA MET A 34 -15.93 3.61 -8.52
C MET A 34 -15.78 5.01 -9.11
N THR A 35 -16.51 5.99 -8.57
CA THR A 35 -16.24 7.42 -8.82
C THR A 35 -15.01 7.89 -8.05
N LEU A 36 -14.45 9.07 -8.39
CA LEU A 36 -13.32 9.66 -7.67
C LEU A 36 -13.61 9.80 -6.17
N ASN A 37 -14.70 10.49 -5.80
CA ASN A 37 -15.09 10.69 -4.40
C ASN A 37 -15.26 9.37 -3.62
N GLY A 38 -15.92 8.38 -4.24
CA GLY A 38 -16.08 7.06 -3.62
C GLY A 38 -14.74 6.35 -3.37
N LEU A 39 -13.79 6.49 -4.30
CA LEU A 39 -12.46 5.94 -4.17
C LEU A 39 -11.61 6.69 -3.14
N THR A 40 -11.65 8.02 -3.09
CA THR A 40 -10.99 8.82 -2.04
C THR A 40 -11.47 8.40 -0.66
N THR A 41 -12.79 8.24 -0.49
CA THR A 41 -13.40 7.73 0.74
C THR A 41 -12.88 6.31 1.08
N ALA A 42 -12.72 5.44 0.08
CA ALA A 42 -12.18 4.10 0.27
C ALA A 42 -10.68 4.10 0.66
N CYS A 43 -9.88 5.02 0.12
CA CYS A 43 -8.46 5.14 0.45
C CYS A 43 -8.24 5.58 1.91
N ASN A 44 -9.13 6.44 2.40
CA ASN A 44 -9.07 7.09 3.72
C ASN A 44 -9.86 6.36 4.83
N GLN A 45 -10.26 5.10 4.60
CA GLN A 45 -10.99 4.32 5.62
C GLN A 45 -10.13 4.13 6.88
N LYS A 46 -10.75 4.23 8.06
CA LYS A 46 -10.08 4.02 9.36
C LYS A 46 -9.86 2.54 9.67
N THR A 47 -10.63 1.66 9.04
CA THR A 47 -10.54 0.22 9.21
C THR A 47 -9.93 -0.41 7.97
N SER A 48 -9.26 -1.55 8.16
CA SER A 48 -8.61 -2.28 7.08
C SER A 48 -7.58 -1.48 6.28
N ARG A 49 -6.98 -0.47 6.92
CA ARG A 49 -5.88 0.33 6.38
C ARG A 49 -4.76 0.39 7.40
N ASN A 50 -3.53 0.17 6.94
CA ASN A 50 -2.33 0.44 7.69
C ASN A 50 -1.26 0.97 6.72
N PRO A 51 -0.81 2.24 6.85
CA PRO A 51 -1.29 3.24 7.80
C PRO A 51 -2.68 3.77 7.44
N VAL A 52 -3.38 4.35 8.42
CA VAL A 52 -4.54 5.22 8.15
C VAL A 52 -4.02 6.54 7.57
N VAL A 53 -4.65 7.01 6.49
CA VAL A 53 -4.23 8.21 5.75
C VAL A 53 -5.42 9.15 5.54
N ALA A 54 -5.13 10.36 5.06
CA ALA A 54 -6.12 11.36 4.69
C ALA A 54 -5.68 12.02 3.37
N TYR A 55 -5.79 11.28 2.27
CA TYR A 55 -5.48 11.81 0.94
C TYR A 55 -6.58 12.72 0.43
N GLU A 56 -6.18 13.79 -0.26
CA GLU A 56 -7.07 14.67 -0.99
C GLU A 56 -7.47 14.09 -2.35
N GLU A 57 -8.60 14.54 -2.92
CA GLU A 57 -9.06 14.06 -4.23
C GLU A 57 -8.02 14.30 -5.35
N ALA A 58 -7.23 15.37 -5.23
CA ALA A 58 -6.16 15.69 -6.19
C ALA A 58 -5.06 14.62 -6.19
N GLU A 59 -4.60 14.19 -5.01
CA GLU A 59 -3.58 13.14 -4.87
C GLU A 59 -4.08 11.80 -5.43
N VAL A 60 -5.34 11.46 -5.15
CA VAL A 60 -5.99 10.25 -5.69
C VAL A 60 -6.13 10.33 -7.21
N MET A 61 -6.46 11.50 -7.77
CA MET A 61 -6.56 11.71 -9.21
C MET A 61 -5.19 11.58 -9.90
N ASP A 62 -4.14 12.14 -9.32
CA ASP A 62 -2.77 12.04 -9.85
C ASP A 62 -2.29 10.58 -9.87
N ALA A 63 -2.53 9.86 -8.77
CA ALA A 63 -2.26 8.42 -8.70
C ALA A 63 -3.06 7.62 -9.75
N LEU A 64 -4.35 7.91 -9.92
CA LEU A 64 -5.18 7.28 -10.97
C LEU A 64 -4.64 7.54 -12.37
N ASN A 65 -4.18 8.77 -12.65
CA ASN A 65 -3.61 9.13 -13.94
C ASN A 65 -2.29 8.40 -14.21
N SER A 66 -1.44 8.26 -13.19
CA SER A 66 -0.21 7.47 -13.29
C SER A 66 -0.50 5.99 -13.50
N LEU A 67 -1.39 5.39 -12.70
CA LEU A 67 -1.80 3.99 -12.83
C LEU A 67 -2.44 3.66 -14.18
N LYS A 68 -3.20 4.60 -14.76
CA LYS A 68 -3.74 4.48 -16.12
C LYS A 68 -2.66 4.42 -17.18
N LYS A 69 -1.63 5.28 -17.10
CA LYS A 69 -0.48 5.25 -18.03
C LYS A 69 0.24 3.90 -17.99
N ARG A 70 0.25 3.23 -16.83
CA ARG A 70 0.81 1.89 -16.62
C ARG A 70 -0.17 0.75 -16.96
N GLY A 71 -1.39 1.04 -17.40
CA GLY A 71 -2.42 0.05 -17.74
C GLY A 71 -3.08 -0.66 -16.55
N LEU A 72 -2.69 -0.34 -15.32
CA LEU A 72 -3.19 -0.97 -14.08
C LEU A 72 -4.59 -0.51 -13.67
N VAL A 73 -5.04 0.62 -14.19
CA VAL A 73 -6.38 1.18 -13.99
C VAL A 73 -6.94 1.61 -15.33
N SER A 74 -8.26 1.48 -15.51
CA SER A 74 -8.96 2.03 -16.67
C SER A 74 -10.21 2.78 -16.27
N THR A 75 -10.68 3.68 -17.14
CA THR A 75 -12.00 4.28 -16.99
C THR A 75 -13.06 3.33 -17.50
N ALA A 76 -14.16 3.25 -16.76
CA ALA A 76 -15.39 2.65 -17.24
C ALA A 76 -16.38 3.77 -17.54
N THR A 77 -16.53 4.10 -18.81
CA THR A 77 -17.49 5.10 -19.28
C THR A 77 -18.59 4.35 -20.03
N GLY A 78 -19.80 4.28 -19.48
CA GLY A 78 -20.92 3.56 -20.08
C GLY A 78 -22.23 3.78 -19.33
N GLY A 79 -23.32 3.97 -20.09
CA GLY A 79 -24.66 4.25 -19.57
C GLY A 79 -25.01 5.75 -19.47
N SER A 80 -26.17 6.04 -18.87
CA SER A 80 -26.71 7.41 -18.67
C SER A 80 -25.97 8.24 -17.60
N SER A 81 -24.96 7.67 -16.95
CA SER A 81 -24.21 8.33 -15.88
C SER A 81 -23.16 9.27 -16.48
N ARG A 82 -23.23 10.55 -16.09
CA ARG A 82 -22.27 11.60 -16.50
C ARG A 82 -20.91 11.53 -15.77
N ALA A 83 -20.81 10.73 -14.70
CA ALA A 83 -19.60 10.69 -13.87
C ALA A 83 -18.59 9.66 -14.38
N VAL A 84 -17.32 10.06 -14.48
CA VAL A 84 -16.21 9.15 -14.79
C VAL A 84 -16.03 8.14 -13.65
N LYS A 85 -15.94 6.86 -14.00
CA LYS A 85 -15.70 5.77 -13.06
C LYS A 85 -14.39 5.05 -13.38
N PHE A 86 -13.79 4.44 -12.38
CA PHE A 86 -12.47 3.80 -12.43
C PHE A 86 -12.56 2.34 -12.00
N LYS A 87 -11.80 1.48 -12.68
CA LYS A 87 -11.67 0.05 -12.39
C LYS A 87 -10.20 -0.36 -12.40
N HIS A 88 -9.82 -1.31 -11.55
CA HIS A 88 -8.50 -1.94 -11.62
C HIS A 88 -8.43 -2.93 -12.79
N ASN A 89 -7.24 -3.10 -13.32
CA ASN A 89 -6.88 -4.05 -14.36
C ASN A 89 -5.74 -4.97 -13.92
N LEU A 90 -5.36 -4.99 -12.63
CA LEU A 90 -4.16 -5.69 -12.17
C LEU A 90 -4.21 -7.19 -12.54
N ALA A 91 -5.36 -7.84 -12.34
CA ALA A 91 -5.59 -9.24 -12.70
C ALA A 91 -5.70 -9.51 -14.22
N ILE A 92 -5.75 -8.46 -15.05
CA ILE A 92 -5.71 -8.57 -16.51
C ILE A 92 -4.28 -8.41 -17.00
N VAL A 93 -3.56 -7.42 -16.46
CA VAL A 93 -2.15 -7.14 -16.79
C VAL A 93 -1.24 -8.26 -16.32
N TYR A 94 -1.54 -8.80 -15.13
CA TYR A 94 -0.95 -10.01 -14.58
C TYR A 94 -2.09 -10.99 -14.37
N PRO A 95 -2.08 -12.19 -14.95
CA PRO A 95 -3.21 -13.13 -14.91
C PRO A 95 -3.37 -13.79 -13.54
N LEU A 96 -3.61 -12.96 -12.52
CA LEU A 96 -3.77 -13.34 -11.11
C LEU A 96 -5.13 -13.95 -10.88
N LEU A 97 -5.15 -15.05 -10.15
CA LEU A 97 -6.36 -15.72 -9.73
C LEU A 97 -7.06 -14.95 -8.59
N PRO A 98 -8.38 -15.14 -8.37
CA PRO A 98 -9.14 -14.47 -7.31
C PRO A 98 -8.48 -14.50 -5.93
N GLN A 99 -7.95 -15.66 -5.54
CA GLN A 99 -7.30 -15.91 -4.26
C GLN A 99 -5.95 -15.20 -4.13
N GLU A 100 -5.15 -15.21 -5.20
CA GLU A 100 -3.88 -14.48 -5.27
C GLU A 100 -4.11 -12.97 -5.17
N LEU A 101 -5.12 -12.47 -5.89
CA LEU A 101 -5.52 -11.07 -5.86
C LEU A 101 -6.03 -10.66 -4.47
N ALA A 102 -6.70 -11.54 -3.75
CA ALA A 102 -7.16 -11.27 -2.38
C ALA A 102 -5.97 -11.10 -1.41
N LEU A 103 -4.97 -11.98 -1.46
CA LEU A 103 -3.76 -11.86 -0.64
C LEU A 103 -3.01 -10.57 -0.95
N LEU A 104 -2.80 -10.27 -2.23
CA LEU A 104 -2.09 -9.08 -2.66
C LEU A 104 -2.84 -7.81 -2.23
N CYS A 105 -4.16 -7.77 -2.36
CA CYS A 105 -5.00 -6.67 -1.89
C CYS A 105 -4.79 -6.39 -0.39
N LEU A 106 -4.77 -7.43 0.45
CA LEU A 106 -4.54 -7.27 1.88
C LEU A 106 -3.15 -6.70 2.18
N LEU A 107 -2.11 -7.22 1.53
CA LEU A 107 -0.74 -6.74 1.70
C LEU A 107 -0.57 -5.28 1.24
N MET A 108 -1.27 -4.87 0.17
CA MET A 108 -1.27 -3.50 -0.32
C MET A 108 -1.96 -2.53 0.66
N LEU A 109 -3.02 -2.97 1.33
CA LEU A 109 -3.83 -2.11 2.19
C LEU A 109 -3.38 -2.08 3.64
N ARG A 110 -2.71 -3.14 4.11
CA ARG A 110 -2.39 -3.36 5.53
C ARG A 110 -0.90 -3.55 5.80
N GLY A 111 -0.06 -3.52 4.76
CA GLY A 111 1.37 -3.80 4.88
C GLY A 111 1.65 -5.28 5.13
N PRO A 112 2.82 -5.62 5.71
CA PRO A 112 3.23 -7.01 5.86
C PRO A 112 2.42 -7.81 6.87
N LEU A 113 1.92 -8.97 6.45
CA LEU A 113 1.02 -9.82 7.24
C LEU A 113 1.54 -11.25 7.37
N THR A 114 1.17 -11.95 8.44
CA THR A 114 1.38 -13.40 8.56
C THR A 114 0.32 -14.20 7.79
N PRO A 115 0.53 -15.49 7.48
CA PRO A 115 -0.50 -16.35 6.88
C PRO A 115 -1.81 -16.37 7.68
N GLY A 116 -1.74 -16.42 9.02
CA GLY A 116 -2.93 -16.42 9.87
C GLY A 116 -3.72 -15.10 9.79
N GLU A 117 -3.00 -13.97 9.74
CA GLU A 117 -3.61 -12.66 9.53
C GLU A 117 -4.25 -12.54 8.14
N LEU A 118 -3.59 -13.06 7.09
CA LEU A 118 -4.12 -13.08 5.73
C LEU A 118 -5.42 -13.88 5.66
N ASN A 119 -5.45 -15.08 6.22
CA ASN A 119 -6.65 -15.92 6.26
C ASN A 119 -7.81 -15.23 7.00
N THR A 120 -7.53 -14.66 8.18
CA THR A 120 -8.55 -14.00 9.00
C THR A 120 -9.16 -12.78 8.31
N ASN A 121 -8.36 -12.03 7.56
CA ASN A 121 -8.79 -10.78 6.94
C ASN A 121 -9.34 -10.95 5.50
N SER A 122 -9.19 -12.12 4.88
CA SER A 122 -9.57 -12.33 3.47
C SER A 122 -11.04 -12.63 3.25
N GLY A 123 -11.81 -13.04 4.27
CA GLY A 123 -13.13 -13.67 4.07
C GLY A 123 -14.15 -12.91 3.21
N ARG A 124 -14.07 -11.57 3.13
CA ARG A 124 -14.94 -10.77 2.23
C ARG A 124 -14.41 -10.62 0.80
N LEU A 125 -13.13 -10.93 0.58
CA LEU A 125 -12.44 -10.90 -0.71
C LEU A 125 -12.42 -12.29 -1.35
N TYR A 126 -12.01 -13.29 -0.56
CA TYR A 126 -11.91 -14.70 -0.92
C TYR A 126 -11.89 -15.53 0.37
N GLU A 127 -12.68 -16.59 0.40
CA GLU A 127 -12.73 -17.54 1.52
C GLU A 127 -11.82 -18.72 1.21
N PHE A 128 -10.74 -18.86 1.98
CA PHE A 128 -9.81 -19.99 1.89
C PHE A 128 -10.35 -21.16 2.69
N GLU A 129 -10.17 -22.38 2.18
CA GLU A 129 -10.55 -23.63 2.81
C GLU A 129 -9.68 -23.94 4.03
N SER A 130 -8.40 -23.57 3.99
CA SER A 130 -7.46 -23.82 5.09
C SER A 130 -6.24 -22.88 5.10
N LEU A 131 -5.47 -22.93 6.19
CA LEU A 131 -4.22 -22.17 6.29
C LEU A 131 -3.15 -22.70 5.33
N GLU A 132 -3.20 -23.99 5.01
CA GLU A 132 -2.35 -24.63 4.01
C GLU A 132 -2.64 -24.08 2.61
N GLU A 133 -3.91 -23.85 2.25
CA GLU A 133 -4.26 -23.21 0.98
C GLU A 133 -3.68 -21.78 0.91
N VAL A 134 -3.77 -21.01 2.00
CA VAL A 134 -3.16 -19.67 2.06
C VAL A 134 -1.66 -19.74 1.83
N GLN A 135 -0.96 -20.69 2.47
CA GLN A 135 0.48 -20.86 2.29
C GLN A 135 0.83 -21.27 0.85
N GLU A 136 0.04 -22.13 0.21
CA GLU A 136 0.25 -22.52 -1.19
C GLU A 136 0.22 -21.30 -2.13
N TYR A 137 -0.75 -20.40 -1.97
CA TYR A 137 -0.83 -19.20 -2.81
C TYR A 137 0.19 -18.12 -2.45
N ILE A 138 0.63 -18.05 -1.19
CA ILE A 138 1.80 -17.26 -0.80
C ILE A 138 3.04 -17.75 -1.54
N ASP A 139 3.29 -19.07 -1.53
CA ASP A 139 4.46 -19.65 -2.19
C ASP A 139 4.43 -19.38 -3.70
N LYS A 140 3.27 -19.52 -4.35
CA LYS A 140 3.09 -19.15 -5.77
C LYS A 140 3.40 -17.68 -6.03
N LEU A 141 2.86 -16.77 -5.22
CA LEU A 141 3.11 -15.32 -5.37
C LEU A 141 4.58 -14.93 -5.11
N ALA A 142 5.30 -15.72 -4.30
CA ALA A 142 6.71 -15.48 -3.99
C ALA A 142 7.69 -16.09 -5.01
N THR A 143 7.27 -17.13 -5.73
CA THR A 143 8.17 -17.91 -6.60
C THR A 143 7.89 -17.76 -8.09
N ASN A 144 6.65 -17.44 -8.49
CA ASN A 144 6.35 -17.19 -9.90
C ASN A 144 7.07 -15.94 -10.42
N GLU A 145 7.29 -15.86 -11.73
CA GLU A 145 7.87 -14.68 -12.37
C GLU A 145 6.79 -13.83 -13.08
N PRO A 146 6.61 -12.55 -12.71
CA PRO A 146 7.32 -11.86 -11.62
C PRO A 146 6.81 -12.24 -10.23
N ALA A 147 7.71 -12.20 -9.23
CA ALA A 147 7.35 -12.41 -7.83
C ALA A 147 6.62 -11.17 -7.30
N PHE A 148 5.44 -11.34 -6.74
CA PHE A 148 4.60 -10.24 -6.22
C PHE A 148 4.81 -9.97 -4.74
N ILE A 149 5.34 -10.95 -4.01
CA ILE A 149 5.56 -10.86 -2.58
C ILE A 149 6.93 -11.42 -2.22
N THR A 150 7.43 -11.03 -1.04
CA THR A 150 8.63 -11.59 -0.44
C THR A 150 8.40 -11.91 1.02
N GLN A 151 9.06 -12.95 1.51
CA GLN A 151 9.06 -13.30 2.92
C GLN A 151 10.05 -12.40 3.66
N LEU A 152 9.59 -11.74 4.73
CA LEU A 152 10.44 -10.94 5.60
C LEU A 152 11.17 -11.83 6.62
N PRO A 153 12.35 -11.40 7.13
CA PRO A 153 13.01 -12.05 8.25
C PRO A 153 12.07 -12.17 9.45
N LYS A 154 12.14 -13.31 10.15
CA LYS A 154 11.34 -13.52 11.36
C LYS A 154 11.81 -12.56 12.45
N ARG A 155 10.85 -11.93 13.14
CA ARG A 155 11.13 -11.13 14.33
C ARG A 155 11.55 -12.05 15.49
N PRO A 156 12.48 -11.63 16.38
CA PRO A 156 12.78 -12.38 17.59
C PRO A 156 11.51 -12.70 18.38
N GLY A 157 11.32 -13.96 18.78
CA GLY A 157 10.16 -14.42 19.54
C GLY A 157 8.88 -14.69 18.73
N GLN A 158 8.83 -14.34 17.44
CA GLN A 158 7.71 -14.67 16.55
C GLN A 158 7.93 -16.01 15.85
N LYS A 159 6.91 -16.88 15.86
CA LYS A 159 6.97 -18.19 15.20
C LYS A 159 6.71 -18.12 13.69
N GLU A 160 5.83 -17.21 13.29
CA GLU A 160 5.39 -17.01 11.91
C GLU A 160 6.20 -15.91 11.21
N ALA A 161 6.50 -16.12 9.92
CA ALA A 161 7.05 -15.07 9.07
C ALA A 161 5.94 -14.15 8.56
N ARG A 162 6.30 -12.89 8.27
CA ARG A 162 5.42 -11.94 7.58
C ARG A 162 5.81 -11.86 6.11
N TYR A 163 4.85 -11.59 5.25
CA TYR A 163 5.06 -11.40 3.82
C TYR A 163 4.76 -9.97 3.44
N ALA A 164 5.53 -9.40 2.52
CA ALA A 164 5.37 -8.04 2.01
C ALA A 164 5.19 -8.07 0.50
N GLN A 165 4.38 -7.15 -0.04
CA GLN A 165 4.23 -6.98 -1.48
C GLN A 165 5.45 -6.27 -2.10
N LEU A 166 5.73 -6.53 -3.39
CA LEU A 166 6.87 -6.01 -4.16
C LEU A 166 6.50 -4.92 -5.19
N LEU A 167 5.23 -4.55 -5.29
CA LEU A 167 4.74 -3.44 -6.13
C LEU A 167 5.23 -2.06 -5.67
N GLN A 168 5.85 -1.92 -4.49
CA GLN A 168 6.58 -0.70 -4.08
C GLN A 168 8.10 -0.84 -4.20
N GLY A 169 8.58 -1.91 -4.85
CA GLY A 169 9.97 -2.31 -4.82
C GLY A 169 10.30 -3.20 -3.62
N GLU A 170 11.58 -3.53 -3.44
CA GLU A 170 12.02 -4.35 -2.32
C GLU A 170 11.82 -3.64 -0.98
N PRO A 171 11.23 -4.31 0.03
CA PRO A 171 11.02 -3.72 1.35
C PRO A 171 12.37 -3.35 1.98
N GLN A 172 12.50 -2.09 2.38
CA GLN A 172 13.65 -1.67 3.20
C GLN A 172 13.45 -2.19 4.62
N LEU A 173 14.26 -3.19 5.00
CA LEU A 173 14.32 -3.73 6.35
C LEU A 173 15.00 -2.73 7.29
N THR A 174 14.27 -1.73 7.76
CA THR A 174 14.67 -0.82 8.85
C THR A 174 14.50 -1.48 10.22
N ASP A 175 15.26 -1.05 11.23
CA ASP A 175 15.17 -1.59 12.59
C ASP A 175 13.76 -1.43 13.20
N ASP A 176 12.96 -0.44 12.78
CA ASP A 176 11.55 -0.28 13.18
C ASP A 176 10.66 -1.51 12.90
N TRP A 177 11.05 -2.38 11.96
CA TRP A 177 10.36 -3.64 11.73
C TRP A 177 10.50 -4.62 12.90
N SER A 178 11.33 -4.39 13.93
CA SER A 178 11.41 -5.27 15.11
C SER A 178 10.38 -4.98 16.20
N ASP A 179 9.83 -3.75 16.28
CA ASP A 179 9.29 -3.23 17.54
C ASP A 179 7.75 -3.08 17.62
N GLU A 180 7.00 -3.31 16.54
CA GLU A 180 5.52 -3.12 16.56
C GLU A 180 4.73 -4.15 17.40
N ALA A 181 5.39 -5.12 18.06
CA ALA A 181 4.71 -6.11 18.89
C ALA A 181 4.24 -5.57 20.26
N ASN A 182 4.52 -4.31 20.63
CA ASN A 182 4.31 -3.83 21.99
C ASN A 182 3.42 -2.58 22.17
N THR A 183 2.54 -2.24 21.22
CA THR A 183 1.65 -1.06 21.39
C THR A 183 0.16 -1.39 21.21
N THR A 184 -0.42 -2.04 22.21
CA THR A 184 -1.83 -1.86 22.63
C THR A 184 -2.01 -0.69 23.60
N THR A 185 -1.04 0.23 23.69
CA THR A 185 -1.18 1.51 24.37
C THR A 185 -0.32 2.52 23.61
N SER A 186 -0.89 3.67 23.23
CA SER A 186 -0.08 4.84 22.85
C SER A 186 1.01 5.05 23.90
N PRO A 187 2.26 5.24 23.46
CA PRO A 187 2.74 6.60 23.30
C PRO A 187 3.58 6.74 22.01
N ARG A 188 2.93 7.03 20.88
CA ARG A 188 3.61 7.51 19.66
C ARG A 188 3.96 9.02 19.72
N SER A 189 3.61 9.70 20.82
CA SER A 189 3.86 11.14 20.98
C SER A 189 5.33 11.45 21.32
N GLY A 190 5.95 10.70 22.23
CA GLY A 190 7.29 11.02 22.75
C GLY A 190 8.43 10.96 21.71
N GLY A 191 8.39 10.00 20.79
CA GLY A 191 9.39 9.89 19.71
C GLY A 191 9.23 10.97 18.64
N LEU A 192 7.98 11.35 18.33
CA LEU A 192 7.69 12.43 17.39
C LEU A 192 8.04 13.80 17.98
N GLU A 193 7.75 14.02 19.26
CA GLU A 193 8.10 15.23 20.00
C GLU A 193 9.62 15.43 20.05
N ALA A 194 10.39 14.37 20.35
CA ALA A 194 11.85 14.43 20.33
C ALA A 194 12.39 14.76 18.92
N ARG A 195 11.77 14.20 17.87
CA ARG A 195 12.19 14.48 16.48
C ARG A 195 11.81 15.90 16.04
N ILE A 196 10.68 16.42 16.49
CA ILE A 196 10.27 17.82 16.22
C ILE A 196 11.26 18.78 16.88
N VAL A 197 11.61 18.56 18.15
CA VAL A 197 12.59 19.40 18.86
C VAL A 197 13.94 19.39 18.14
N GLN A 198 14.42 18.21 17.74
CA GLN A 198 15.68 18.09 17.00
C GLN A 198 15.62 18.84 15.66
N LEU A 199 14.53 18.73 14.91
CA LEU A 199 14.36 19.42 13.63
C LEU A 199 14.23 20.94 13.80
N GLU A 200 13.62 21.41 14.87
CA GLU A 200 13.54 22.84 15.20
C GLU A 200 14.91 23.42 15.53
N GLU A 201 15.76 22.68 16.25
CA GLU A 201 17.16 23.06 16.53
C GLU A 201 18.03 23.08 15.27
N GLU A 202 17.91 22.06 14.42
CA GLU A 202 18.61 21.99 13.13
C GLU A 202 18.21 23.15 12.20
N LEU A 203 16.91 23.48 12.16
CA LEU A 203 16.39 24.59 11.35
C LEU A 203 16.80 25.96 11.90
N ALA A 204 16.84 26.14 13.22
CA ALA A 204 17.35 27.35 13.85
C ALA A 204 18.83 27.58 13.52
N THR A 205 19.64 26.51 13.58
CA THR A 205 21.07 26.54 13.23
C THR A 205 21.27 26.92 11.77
N LEU A 206 20.55 26.26 10.86
CA LEU A 206 20.65 26.52 9.43
C LEU A 206 20.23 27.95 9.05
N ARG A 207 19.21 28.50 9.72
CA ARG A 207 18.81 29.91 9.53
C ARG A 207 19.89 30.88 9.99
N ALA A 208 20.53 30.62 11.12
CA ALA A 208 21.61 31.48 11.62
C ALA A 208 22.82 31.47 10.68
N GLU A 209 23.19 30.29 10.17
CA GLU A 209 24.26 30.13 9.17
C GLU A 209 23.91 30.85 7.86
N PHE A 210 22.67 30.71 7.38
CA PHE A 210 22.19 31.39 6.18
C PHE A 210 22.21 32.91 6.33
N ASP A 211 21.74 33.45 7.46
CA ASP A 211 21.75 34.89 7.73
C ASP A 211 23.18 35.45 7.83
N SER A 212 24.12 34.66 8.37
CA SER A 212 25.55 35.01 8.39
C SER A 212 26.12 35.09 6.97
N LEU A 213 25.85 34.08 6.15
CA LEU A 213 26.31 34.03 4.75
C LEU A 213 25.73 35.18 3.91
N VAL A 214 24.45 35.49 4.10
CA VAL A 214 23.78 36.62 3.41
C VAL A 214 24.37 37.96 3.82
N LYS A 215 24.82 38.12 5.06
CA LYS A 215 25.52 39.33 5.51
C LYS A 215 26.91 39.45 4.88
N GLU A 216 27.67 38.37 4.83
CA GLU A 216 29.00 38.33 4.18
C GLU A 216 28.92 38.63 2.67
N LEU A 217 27.85 38.20 1.99
CA LEU A 217 27.64 38.46 0.57
C LEU A 217 27.11 39.87 0.26
N LYS A 218 26.59 40.59 1.26
CA LYS A 218 26.02 41.95 1.10
C LYS A 218 26.93 43.06 1.64
N GLY A 219 27.98 42.72 2.39
CA GLY A 219 29.07 43.62 2.78
C GLY A 219 30.18 43.63 1.74
#